data_AF-A0A3C0R6S7-F1
#
_entry.id   AF-A0A3C0R6S7-F1
#
_cell.length_a   1.000
_cell.length_b   1.000
_cell.length_c   1.000
_cell.angle_alpha   90.00
_cell.angle_beta   90.00
_cell.angle_gamma   90.00
#
_symmetry.space_group_name_H-M   'P 1'
#
loop_
_entity.id
_entity.type
_entity.pdbx_description
1 polymer ?
#
loop_
_entity_poly.entity_id
_entity_poly.type
_entity_poly.pdbx_seq_one_letter_code
_entity_poly.pdbx_strand_id
1 'polypeptide(L)'
;MDDVFRKLFARGNSYWLTRFVILRLLGFVYAIAFLIAAQQLIPLIGEHGLTPANHFLAAVQAQLGSRTDAILHVPTLFWFGISDHLLSILSWSGFALSLVVLAGYANAIVLAVLWAMYMSIVHVGQIWYGYGWEIQLLETGFLSIFLCPLLDGRPFPKCPPPLLVIWLFRWLGFRIMIGAGLIKMRGDPCWRDLTCLYYHYETQPIPSPISRYLHFAPHWFHQIETAWNH
;
A
#
# COMPACT_ATOMS: atom_id res chain seq x y z
N MET A 1 3.58 -38.26 -3.59
CA MET A 1 3.72 -36.80 -3.80
C MET A 1 3.42 -36.03 -2.52
N ASP A 2 2.44 -36.45 -1.72
CA ASP A 2 2.04 -35.80 -0.46
C ASP A 2 3.14 -35.69 0.60
N ASP A 3 4.02 -36.69 0.71
CA ASP A 3 5.08 -36.71 1.72
C ASP A 3 6.23 -35.72 1.43
N VAL A 4 6.47 -35.40 0.15
CA VAL A 4 7.50 -34.43 -0.26
C VAL A 4 7.04 -33.02 0.04
N PHE A 5 5.80 -32.67 -0.33
CA PHE A 5 5.19 -31.38 0.02
C PHE A 5 5.09 -31.23 1.53
N ARG A 6 4.65 -32.26 2.25
CA ARG A 6 4.56 -32.23 3.71
C ARG A 6 5.94 -32.02 4.35
N LYS A 7 7.01 -32.66 3.86
CA LYS A 7 8.38 -32.43 4.35
C LYS A 7 8.96 -31.05 3.98
N LEU A 8 8.67 -30.54 2.78
CA LEU A 8 9.04 -29.18 2.35
C LEU A 8 8.36 -28.11 3.20
N PHE A 9 7.09 -28.33 3.55
CA PHE A 9 6.28 -27.40 4.33
C PHE A 9 6.35 -27.62 5.85
N ALA A 10 6.80 -28.79 6.33
CA ALA A 10 6.96 -29.09 7.76
C ALA A 10 8.32 -28.66 8.34
N ARG A 11 9.26 -28.16 7.52
CA ARG A 11 10.57 -27.71 8.01
C ARG A 11 10.46 -26.37 8.76
N GLY A 12 10.25 -26.48 10.06
CA GLY A 12 11.02 -25.74 11.07
C GLY A 12 10.58 -24.32 11.45
N ASN A 13 9.77 -23.62 10.64
CA ASN A 13 9.26 -22.31 11.03
C ASN A 13 7.75 -22.29 11.07
N SER A 14 7.23 -22.11 12.27
CA SER A 14 5.81 -22.00 12.54
C SER A 14 5.24 -20.61 12.16
N TYR A 15 6.08 -19.70 11.64
CA TYR A 15 5.78 -18.35 11.13
C TYR A 15 4.89 -17.47 12.03
N TRP A 16 4.67 -17.84 13.28
CA TRP A 16 3.84 -17.11 14.24
C TRP A 16 4.34 -15.69 14.44
N LEU A 17 5.65 -15.55 14.70
CA LEU A 17 6.31 -14.26 14.86
C LEU A 17 6.24 -13.44 13.57
N THR A 18 6.45 -14.07 12.41
CA THR A 18 6.35 -13.40 11.10
C THR A 18 4.97 -12.82 10.89
N ARG A 19 3.90 -13.60 11.12
CA ARG A 19 2.53 -13.08 11.04
C ARG A 19 2.31 -11.95 12.04
N PHE A 20 2.73 -12.12 13.29
CA PHE A 20 2.58 -11.11 14.33
C PHE A 20 3.22 -9.77 13.91
N VAL A 21 4.46 -9.80 13.42
CA VAL A 21 5.20 -8.61 12.98
C VAL A 21 4.55 -7.98 11.74
N ILE A 22 4.21 -8.78 10.71
CA ILE A 22 3.56 -8.29 9.49
C ILE A 22 2.26 -7.54 9.83
N LEU A 23 1.39 -8.14 10.66
CA LEU A 23 0.10 -7.55 11.00
C LEU A 23 0.25 -6.28 11.83
N ARG A 24 1.19 -6.24 12.79
CA ARG A 24 1.47 -5.05 13.59
C ARG A 24 1.98 -3.89 12.73
N LEU A 25 2.97 -4.16 11.86
CA LEU A 25 3.53 -3.15 10.97
C LEU A 25 2.50 -2.69 9.94
N LEU A 26 1.65 -3.59 9.43
CA LEU A 26 0.55 -3.21 8.56
C LEU A 26 -0.47 -2.31 9.28
N GLY A 27 -0.83 -2.64 10.52
CA GLY A 27 -1.68 -1.79 11.36
C GLY A 27 -1.08 -0.39 11.54
N PHE A 28 0.23 -0.28 11.77
CA PHE A 28 0.94 1.00 11.85
C PHE A 28 0.89 1.79 10.54
N VAL A 29 1.17 1.14 9.40
CA VAL A 29 1.12 1.80 8.08
C VAL A 29 -0.29 2.25 7.74
N TYR A 30 -1.31 1.42 7.98
CA TYR A 30 -2.71 1.83 7.83
C TYR A 30 -3.07 3.00 8.75
N ALA A 31 -2.58 3.03 10.00
CA ALA A 31 -2.84 4.15 10.90
C ALA A 31 -2.29 5.45 10.34
N ILE A 32 -1.06 5.45 9.82
CA ILE A 32 -0.51 6.63 9.15
C ILE A 32 -1.35 7.01 7.93
N ALA A 33 -1.66 6.05 7.06
CA ALA A 33 -2.38 6.30 5.82
C ALA A 33 -3.80 6.85 6.05
N PHE A 34 -4.55 6.28 7.01
CA PHE A 34 -5.87 6.76 7.38
C PHE A 34 -5.84 8.07 8.15
N LEU A 35 -4.79 8.34 8.94
CA LEU A 35 -4.61 9.64 9.59
C LEU A 35 -4.36 10.75 8.55
N ILE A 36 -3.51 10.47 7.55
CA ILE A 36 -3.29 11.38 6.42
C ILE A 36 -4.62 11.62 5.70
N ALA A 37 -5.37 10.57 5.38
CA ALA A 37 -6.70 10.71 4.78
C ALA A 37 -7.64 11.55 5.66
N ALA A 38 -7.70 11.30 6.97
CA ALA A 38 -8.57 12.04 7.88
C ALA A 38 -8.25 13.55 7.93
N GLN A 39 -6.99 13.91 7.69
CA GLN A 39 -6.53 15.31 7.70
C GLN A 39 -6.63 15.99 6.33
N GLN A 40 -6.50 15.24 5.23
CA GLN A 40 -6.29 15.82 3.90
C GLN A 40 -7.39 15.50 2.90
N LEU A 41 -8.23 14.48 3.12
CA LEU A 41 -9.14 13.99 2.08
C LEU A 41 -10.23 15.01 1.70
N ILE A 42 -10.76 15.77 2.66
CA ILE A 42 -11.76 16.82 2.38
C ILE A 42 -11.17 17.94 1.51
N PRO A 43 -10.04 18.59 1.88
CA PRO A 43 -9.41 19.58 1.00
C PRO A 43 -9.04 19.08 -0.40
N LEU A 44 -8.70 17.79 -0.53
CA LEU A 44 -8.26 17.23 -1.81
C LEU A 44 -9.42 16.81 -2.71
N ILE A 45 -10.38 16.04 -2.19
CA ILE A 45 -11.44 15.39 -2.98
C ILE A 45 -12.86 15.59 -2.47
N GLY A 46 -13.04 16.38 -1.40
CA GLY A 46 -14.36 16.74 -0.89
C GLY A 46 -15.17 17.57 -1.89
N GLU A 47 -16.38 17.96 -1.50
CA GLU A 47 -17.33 18.69 -2.38
C GLU A 47 -16.73 19.99 -2.94
N HIS A 48 -15.93 20.68 -2.13
CA HIS A 48 -15.19 21.90 -2.51
C HIS A 48 -13.66 21.67 -2.57
N GLY A 49 -13.24 20.41 -2.74
CA GLY A 49 -11.83 20.06 -2.83
C GLY A 49 -11.19 20.44 -4.18
N LEU A 50 -9.88 20.23 -4.29
CA LEU A 50 -9.12 20.50 -5.52
C LEU A 50 -9.56 19.62 -6.70
N THR A 51 -9.89 18.36 -6.44
CA THR A 51 -10.38 17.39 -7.43
C THR A 51 -11.62 16.66 -6.88
N PRO A 52 -12.80 17.30 -6.88
CA PRO A 52 -14.00 16.76 -6.24
C PRO A 52 -14.37 15.36 -6.75
N ALA A 53 -14.49 14.41 -5.82
CA ALA A 53 -14.72 13.00 -6.16
C ALA A 53 -16.14 12.75 -6.71
N ASN A 54 -17.11 13.61 -6.39
CA ASN A 54 -18.46 13.57 -6.98
C ASN A 54 -18.41 13.79 -8.51
N HIS A 55 -17.63 14.76 -8.99
CA HIS A 55 -17.44 15.02 -10.41
C HIS A 55 -16.74 13.86 -11.10
N PHE A 56 -15.75 13.25 -10.44
CA PHE A 56 -15.05 12.07 -10.95
C PHE A 56 -15.99 10.88 -11.14
N LEU A 57 -16.77 10.52 -10.11
CA LEU A 57 -17.72 9.39 -10.20
C LEU A 57 -18.80 9.63 -11.26
N ALA A 58 -19.30 10.87 -11.36
CA ALA A 58 -20.25 11.25 -12.40
C ALA A 58 -19.65 11.14 -13.81
N ALA A 59 -18.38 11.56 -13.99
CA ALA A 59 -17.68 11.43 -15.26
C ALA A 59 -17.44 9.98 -15.66
N VAL A 60 -17.02 9.11 -14.73
CA VAL A 60 -16.85 7.66 -14.98
C VAL A 60 -18.17 7.02 -15.39
N GLN A 61 -19.27 7.34 -14.68
CA GLN A 61 -20.59 6.82 -15.02
C GLN A 61 -21.06 7.31 -16.41
N ALA A 62 -20.81 8.58 -16.75
CA ALA A 62 -21.17 9.13 -18.05
C ALA A 62 -20.37 8.48 -19.19
N GLN A 63 -19.08 8.19 -18.98
CA GLN A 63 -18.22 7.55 -19.99
C GLN A 63 -18.58 6.09 -20.23
N LEU A 64 -18.92 5.35 -19.17
CA LEU A 64 -19.22 3.91 -19.28
C LEU A 64 -20.70 3.64 -19.60
N GLY A 65 -21.57 4.66 -19.55
CA GLY A 65 -22.98 4.56 -19.94
C GLY A 65 -23.88 3.76 -18.99
N SER A 66 -23.30 2.98 -18.08
CA SER A 66 -24.00 2.17 -17.08
C SER A 66 -23.34 2.31 -15.71
N ARG A 67 -24.18 2.45 -14.68
CA ARG A 67 -23.71 2.50 -13.28
C ARG A 67 -23.08 1.17 -12.85
N THR A 68 -23.58 0.05 -13.35
CA THR A 68 -23.01 -1.27 -13.03
C THR A 68 -21.60 -1.39 -13.59
N ASP A 69 -21.38 -0.96 -14.83
CA ASP A 69 -20.06 -0.99 -15.46
C ASP A 69 -19.10 -0.04 -14.73
N ALA A 70 -19.58 1.14 -14.32
CA ALA A 70 -18.80 2.07 -13.51
C ALA A 70 -18.37 1.50 -12.16
N ILE A 71 -19.26 0.77 -11.47
CA ILE A 71 -18.94 0.10 -10.19
C ILE A 71 -17.90 -1.00 -10.39
N LEU A 72 -17.98 -1.78 -11.47
CA LEU A 72 -17.03 -2.85 -11.76
C LEU A 72 -15.63 -2.31 -12.10
N HIS A 73 -15.54 -1.14 -12.75
CA HIS A 73 -14.26 -0.51 -13.07
C HIS A 73 -13.68 0.28 -11.89
N VAL A 74 -14.52 0.88 -11.07
CA VAL A 74 -14.11 1.72 -9.93
C VAL A 74 -14.83 1.22 -8.67
N PRO A 75 -14.45 0.07 -8.10
CA PRO A 75 -15.08 -0.44 -6.89
C PRO A 75 -14.80 0.48 -5.69
N THR A 76 -15.85 1.11 -5.18
CA THR A 76 -15.76 2.00 -4.00
C THR A 76 -17.08 2.03 -3.22
N LEU A 77 -17.00 2.20 -1.91
CA LEU A 77 -18.17 2.41 -1.04
C LEU A 77 -18.86 3.76 -1.33
N PHE A 78 -18.17 4.71 -1.97
CA PHE A 78 -18.71 6.04 -2.26
C PHE A 78 -19.78 6.06 -3.37
N TRP A 79 -20.03 4.93 -4.04
CA TRP A 79 -21.18 4.80 -4.96
C TRP A 79 -22.54 4.89 -4.25
N PHE A 80 -22.62 4.65 -2.94
CA PHE A 80 -23.85 4.80 -2.16
C PHE A 80 -24.16 6.26 -1.79
N GLY A 81 -23.23 7.17 -2.09
CA GLY A 81 -23.29 8.58 -1.74
C GLY A 81 -21.92 9.02 -1.24
N ILE A 82 -21.48 10.19 -1.69
CA ILE A 82 -20.23 10.81 -1.24
C ILE A 82 -20.56 12.15 -0.59
N SER A 83 -20.01 12.38 0.60
CA SER A 83 -20.12 13.63 1.33
C SER A 83 -18.88 13.83 2.20
N ASP A 84 -18.57 15.07 2.53
CA ASP A 84 -17.41 15.40 3.36
C ASP A 84 -17.48 14.73 4.74
N HIS A 85 -18.68 14.62 5.31
CA HIS A 85 -18.92 13.87 6.55
C HIS A 85 -18.60 12.38 6.39
N LEU A 86 -19.03 11.75 5.29
CA LEU A 86 -18.75 10.33 5.06
C LEU A 86 -17.25 10.08 4.85
N LEU A 87 -16.58 10.96 4.10
CA LEU A 87 -15.12 10.91 3.90
C LEU A 87 -14.41 10.95 5.27
N SER A 88 -14.78 11.90 6.12
CA SER A 88 -14.22 12.05 7.47
C SER A 88 -14.49 10.83 8.36
N ILE A 89 -15.74 10.35 8.42
CA ILE A 89 -16.13 9.18 9.23
C ILE A 89 -15.36 7.94 8.77
N LEU A 90 -15.28 7.70 7.46
CA LEU A 90 -14.56 6.56 6.90
C LEU A 90 -13.06 6.64 7.23
N SER A 91 -12.43 7.80 7.08
CA SER A 91 -11.02 7.96 7.41
C SER A 91 -10.72 7.79 8.91
N TRP A 92 -11.50 8.41 9.80
CA TRP A 92 -11.31 8.28 11.25
C TRP A 92 -11.64 6.89 11.79
N SER A 93 -12.66 6.22 11.24
CA SER A 93 -12.95 4.84 11.60
C SER A 93 -11.86 3.87 11.11
N GLY A 94 -11.32 4.11 9.91
CA GLY A 94 -10.18 3.35 9.39
C GLY A 94 -8.94 3.54 10.28
N PHE A 95 -8.69 4.77 10.73
CA PHE A 95 -7.65 5.07 11.71
C PHE A 95 -7.86 4.29 13.02
N ALA A 96 -9.04 4.36 13.61
CA ALA A 96 -9.34 3.63 14.86
C ALA A 96 -9.17 2.10 14.70
N LEU A 97 -9.68 1.52 13.62
CA LEU A 97 -9.53 0.09 13.33
C LEU A 97 -8.07 -0.33 13.10
N SER A 98 -7.28 0.53 12.45
CA SER A 98 -5.86 0.27 12.25
C SER A 98 -5.08 0.27 13.57
N LEU A 99 -5.48 1.09 14.56
CA LEU A 99 -4.91 1.06 15.90
C LEU A 99 -5.27 -0.25 16.64
N VAL A 100 -6.45 -0.82 16.40
CA VAL A 100 -6.83 -2.13 16.96
C VAL A 100 -5.92 -3.24 16.40
N VAL A 101 -5.67 -3.24 15.08
CA VAL A 101 -4.72 -4.15 14.43
C VAL A 101 -3.31 -3.91 14.96
N LEU A 102 -2.90 -2.65 15.07
CA LEU A 102 -1.61 -2.25 15.64
C LEU A 102 -1.50 -2.67 17.10
N ALA A 103 -2.58 -2.75 17.88
CA ALA A 103 -2.60 -3.26 19.26
C ALA A 103 -2.51 -4.79 19.34
N GLY A 104 -2.57 -5.47 18.20
CA GLY A 104 -2.40 -6.92 18.07
C GLY A 104 -3.71 -7.68 17.92
N TYR A 105 -4.85 -6.98 17.78
CA TYR A 105 -6.12 -7.62 17.52
C TYR A 105 -6.45 -7.58 16.03
N ALA A 106 -6.26 -8.71 15.34
CA ALA A 106 -6.42 -8.79 13.89
C ALA A 106 -7.06 -10.11 13.47
N ASN A 107 -8.19 -10.04 12.78
CA ASN A 107 -8.85 -11.16 12.11
C ASN A 107 -9.12 -10.80 10.63
N ALA A 108 -9.51 -11.78 9.82
CA ALA A 108 -9.72 -11.58 8.40
C ALA A 108 -10.83 -10.54 8.11
N ILE A 109 -11.88 -10.47 8.95
CA ILE A 109 -12.98 -9.52 8.77
C ILE A 109 -12.50 -8.09 8.98
N VAL A 110 -11.78 -7.81 10.07
CA VAL A 110 -11.23 -6.46 10.36
C VAL A 110 -10.30 -6.01 9.23
N LEU A 111 -9.43 -6.91 8.75
CA LEU A 111 -8.52 -6.60 7.64
C LEU A 111 -9.26 -6.39 6.32
N ALA A 112 -10.31 -7.16 6.05
CA ALA A 112 -11.14 -6.99 4.86
C ALA A 112 -11.88 -5.66 4.87
N VAL A 113 -12.40 -5.25 6.05
CA VAL A 113 -13.03 -3.93 6.23
C VAL A 113 -12.02 -2.81 6.01
N LEU A 114 -10.86 -2.86 6.68
CA LEU A 114 -9.78 -1.87 6.47
C LEU A 114 -9.36 -1.79 5.00
N TRP A 115 -9.17 -2.94 4.36
CA TRP A 115 -8.80 -3.01 2.95
C TRP A 115 -9.89 -2.40 2.05
N ALA A 116 -11.17 -2.72 2.26
CA ALA A 116 -12.26 -2.18 1.46
C ALA A 116 -12.43 -0.66 1.65
N MET A 117 -12.25 -0.16 2.89
CA MET A 117 -12.24 1.26 3.19
C MET A 117 -11.08 1.96 2.47
N TYR A 118 -9.87 1.40 2.53
CA TYR A 118 -8.70 1.97 1.87
C TYR A 118 -8.82 1.95 0.35
N MET A 119 -9.29 0.82 -0.20
CA MET A 119 -9.60 0.66 -1.62
C MET A 119 -10.59 1.73 -2.09
N SER A 120 -11.62 1.99 -1.29
CA SER A 120 -12.62 3.02 -1.60
C SER A 120 -12.00 4.40 -1.74
N ILE A 121 -11.06 4.76 -0.84
CA ILE A 121 -10.31 6.03 -0.89
C ILE A 121 -9.43 6.08 -2.13
N VAL A 122 -8.62 5.04 -2.37
CA VAL A 122 -7.66 5.00 -3.48
C VAL A 122 -8.37 5.18 -4.83
N HIS A 123 -9.52 4.55 -5.03
CA HIS A 123 -10.27 4.64 -6.29
C HIS A 123 -10.83 6.04 -6.57
N VAL A 124 -11.19 6.82 -5.55
CA VAL A 124 -11.71 8.19 -5.72
C VAL A 124 -10.64 9.27 -5.55
N GLY A 125 -9.46 8.88 -5.07
CA GLY A 125 -8.34 9.75 -4.74
C GLY A 125 -7.60 10.34 -5.95
N GLN A 126 -7.92 9.89 -7.18
CA GLN A 126 -7.42 10.45 -8.44
C GLN A 126 -5.89 10.62 -8.44
N ILE A 127 -5.40 11.82 -8.77
CA ILE A 127 -3.96 12.12 -8.84
C ILE A 127 -3.26 12.02 -7.48
N TRP A 128 -3.98 12.19 -6.37
CA TRP A 128 -3.41 12.22 -5.02
C TRP A 128 -3.09 10.82 -4.51
N TYR A 129 -3.81 9.81 -4.98
CA TYR A 129 -3.64 8.40 -4.60
C TYR A 129 -3.18 7.52 -5.77
N GLY A 130 -2.70 8.12 -6.86
CA GLY A 130 -2.19 7.42 -8.05
C GLY A 130 -0.76 6.87 -7.92
N TYR A 131 -0.22 6.78 -6.70
CA TYR A 131 1.17 6.41 -6.45
C TYR A 131 1.35 4.91 -6.21
N GLY A 132 2.54 4.39 -6.54
CA GLY A 132 2.83 2.96 -6.44
C GLY A 132 2.73 2.38 -5.01
N TRP A 133 2.98 3.20 -3.99
CA TRP A 133 2.84 2.78 -2.58
C TRP A 133 1.39 2.57 -2.16
N GLU A 134 0.43 3.24 -2.80
CA GLU A 134 -1.00 3.06 -2.55
C GLU A 134 -1.44 1.67 -3.00
N ILE A 135 -1.03 1.30 -4.21
CA ILE A 135 -1.27 -0.03 -4.80
C ILE A 135 -0.56 -1.10 -3.98
N GLN A 136 0.68 -0.86 -3.56
CA GLN A 136 1.44 -1.78 -2.70
C GLN A 136 0.71 -2.03 -1.37
N LEU A 137 0.15 -1.00 -0.74
CA LEU A 137 -0.60 -1.14 0.50
C LEU A 137 -1.88 -1.96 0.29
N LEU A 138 -2.59 -1.76 -0.82
CA LEU A 138 -3.75 -2.58 -1.19
C LEU A 138 -3.39 -4.05 -1.42
N GLU A 139 -2.29 -4.35 -2.12
CA GLU A 139 -1.84 -5.72 -2.33
C GLU A 139 -1.42 -6.39 -1.00
N THR A 140 -0.68 -5.66 -0.16
CA THR A 140 -0.24 -6.12 1.16
C THR A 140 -1.45 -6.38 2.07
N GLY A 141 -2.40 -5.45 2.08
CA GLY A 141 -3.65 -5.54 2.83
C GLY A 141 -4.49 -6.75 2.41
N PHE A 142 -4.66 -6.94 1.11
CA PHE A 142 -5.40 -8.08 0.56
C PHE A 142 -4.78 -9.42 0.98
N LEU A 143 -3.46 -9.59 0.83
CA LEU A 143 -2.78 -10.82 1.28
C LEU A 143 -2.93 -11.04 2.79
N SER A 144 -3.00 -9.97 3.58
CA SER A 144 -3.11 -10.04 5.03
C SER A 144 -4.46 -10.59 5.51
N ILE A 145 -5.53 -10.40 4.71
CA ILE A 145 -6.85 -11.00 4.98
C ILE A 145 -6.71 -12.52 5.12
N PHE A 146 -5.96 -13.14 4.21
CA PHE A 146 -5.74 -14.60 4.19
C PHE A 146 -4.66 -15.07 5.17
N LEU A 147 -3.88 -14.15 5.75
CA LEU A 147 -2.88 -14.47 6.75
C LEU A 147 -3.51 -14.69 8.14
N CYS A 148 -4.68 -14.08 8.38
CA CYS A 148 -5.41 -14.14 9.64
C CYS A 148 -6.45 -15.27 9.69
N PRO A 149 -6.78 -15.79 10.88
CA PRO A 149 -8.00 -16.56 11.07
C PRO A 149 -9.23 -15.71 10.77
N LEU A 150 -10.34 -16.36 10.39
CA LEU A 150 -11.58 -15.66 10.06
C LEU A 150 -12.13 -14.82 11.22
N LEU A 151 -12.17 -15.42 12.43
CA LEU A 151 -12.81 -14.83 13.62
C LEU A 151 -11.84 -14.60 14.80
N ASP A 152 -10.81 -15.45 14.95
CA ASP A 152 -9.88 -15.35 16.08
C ASP A 152 -8.92 -14.18 15.89
N GLY A 153 -9.19 -13.08 16.59
CA GLY A 153 -8.40 -11.85 16.51
C GLY A 153 -7.17 -11.80 17.39
N ARG A 154 -6.88 -12.82 18.21
CA ARG A 154 -5.76 -12.76 19.17
C ARG A 154 -4.40 -12.65 18.46
N PRO A 155 -3.36 -12.08 19.09
CA PRO A 155 -2.04 -11.99 18.49
C PRO A 155 -1.43 -13.35 18.09
N PHE A 156 -1.72 -14.38 18.87
CA PHE A 156 -1.27 -15.76 18.67
C PHE A 156 -2.48 -16.71 18.70
N PRO A 157 -3.25 -16.83 17.58
CA PRO A 157 -4.35 -17.78 17.48
C PRO A 157 -3.84 -19.23 17.55
N LYS A 158 -4.71 -20.24 17.51
CA LYS A 158 -4.24 -21.64 17.47
C LYS A 158 -3.94 -22.15 16.06
N CYS A 159 -4.45 -21.49 15.02
CA CYS A 159 -4.23 -21.92 13.64
C CYS A 159 -2.88 -21.40 13.08
N PRO A 160 -2.06 -22.29 12.50
CA PRO A 160 -0.77 -21.88 11.93
C PRO A 160 -0.98 -20.93 10.74
N PRO A 161 -0.07 -19.98 10.50
CA PRO A 161 -0.11 -19.13 9.32
C PRO A 161 -0.02 -19.98 8.03
N PRO A 162 -0.84 -19.70 7.00
CA PRO A 162 -0.79 -20.43 5.74
C PRO A 162 0.51 -20.13 4.97
N LEU A 163 1.28 -21.17 4.68
CA LEU A 163 2.59 -21.06 4.02
C LEU A 163 2.52 -20.45 2.62
N LEU A 164 1.44 -20.72 1.88
CA LEU A 164 1.21 -20.12 0.57
C LEU A 164 1.18 -18.59 0.66
N VAL A 165 0.50 -18.03 1.65
CA VAL A 165 0.40 -16.57 1.84
C VAL A 165 1.77 -15.97 2.18
N ILE A 166 2.59 -16.66 2.99
CA ILE A 166 3.97 -16.24 3.26
C ILE A 166 4.81 -16.20 1.97
N TRP A 167 4.66 -17.19 1.09
CA TRP A 167 5.31 -17.17 -0.22
C TRP A 167 4.78 -16.04 -1.12
N LEU A 168 3.48 -15.73 -1.07
CA LEU A 168 2.92 -14.58 -1.79
C LEU A 168 3.47 -13.25 -1.27
N PHE A 169 3.72 -13.10 0.04
CA PHE A 169 4.43 -11.93 0.58
C PHE A 169 5.88 -11.85 0.09
N ARG A 170 6.59 -12.98 0.01
CA ARG A 170 7.94 -13.01 -0.56
C ARG A 170 7.94 -12.63 -2.04
N TRP A 171 6.98 -13.16 -2.80
CA TRP A 171 6.78 -12.82 -4.20
C TRP A 171 6.44 -11.34 -4.39
N LEU A 172 5.57 -10.79 -3.55
CA LEU A 172 5.24 -9.36 -3.52
C LEU A 172 6.52 -8.52 -3.30
N GLY A 173 7.31 -8.84 -2.28
CA GLY A 173 8.57 -8.15 -2.00
C GLY A 173 9.56 -8.25 -3.17
N PHE A 174 9.72 -9.44 -3.75
CA PHE A 174 10.55 -9.65 -4.94
C PHE A 174 10.09 -8.79 -6.13
N ARG A 175 8.79 -8.81 -6.45
CA ARG A 175 8.20 -8.04 -7.55
C ARG A 175 8.36 -6.54 -7.35
N ILE A 176 8.22 -6.05 -6.12
CA ILE A 176 8.44 -4.62 -5.80
C ILE A 176 9.89 -4.23 -6.07
N MET A 177 10.86 -5.01 -5.57
CA MET A 177 12.28 -4.71 -5.76
C MET A 177 12.68 -4.75 -7.24
N ILE A 178 12.30 -5.82 -7.94
CA ILE A 178 12.57 -5.96 -9.39
C ILE A 178 11.86 -4.86 -10.18
N GLY A 179 10.58 -4.58 -9.87
CA GLY A 179 9.79 -3.57 -10.56
C GLY A 179 10.36 -2.17 -10.39
N ALA A 180 10.87 -1.83 -9.21
CA ALA A 180 11.54 -0.57 -8.94
C ALA A 180 12.83 -0.39 -9.77
N GLY A 181 13.59 -1.46 -10.01
CA GLY A 181 14.74 -1.44 -10.93
C GLY A 181 14.33 -1.30 -12.40
N LEU A 182 13.37 -2.11 -12.83
CA LEU A 182 12.92 -2.12 -14.23
C LEU A 182 12.29 -0.78 -14.67
N ILE A 183 11.56 -0.09 -13.79
CA ILE A 183 10.98 1.21 -14.12
C ILE A 183 12.06 2.29 -14.30
N LYS A 184 13.15 2.23 -13.52
CA LYS A 184 14.33 3.09 -13.67
C LYS A 184 15.00 2.85 -15.02
N MET A 185 15.27 1.58 -15.33
CA MET A 185 15.87 1.17 -16.61
C MET A 185 15.02 1.54 -17.83
N ARG A 186 13.69 1.61 -17.68
CA ARG A 186 12.76 2.06 -18.73
C ARG A 186 12.67 3.58 -18.84
N GLY A 187 12.80 4.29 -17.71
CA GLY A 187 12.40 5.69 -17.58
C GLY A 187 13.27 6.71 -18.32
N ASP A 188 14.58 6.67 -18.10
CA ASP A 188 15.50 7.70 -18.61
C ASP A 188 16.89 7.10 -18.92
N PRO A 189 17.58 7.53 -20.00
CA PRO A 189 18.97 7.16 -20.27
C PRO A 189 19.92 7.35 -19.07
N CYS A 190 19.71 8.35 -18.20
CA CYS A 190 20.60 8.58 -17.05
C CYS A 190 20.75 7.36 -16.12
N TRP A 191 19.73 6.48 -16.08
CA TRP A 191 19.76 5.27 -15.25
C TRP A 191 20.70 4.22 -15.84
N ARG A 192 20.80 4.19 -17.17
CA ARG A 192 21.68 3.29 -17.92
C ARG A 192 23.11 3.83 -17.96
N ASP A 193 23.27 5.15 -18.03
CA ASP A 193 24.55 5.84 -18.03
C ASP A 193 25.13 6.03 -16.60
N LEU A 194 24.39 5.60 -15.58
CA LEU A 194 24.75 5.69 -14.15
C LEU A 194 24.91 7.13 -13.62
N THR A 195 24.24 8.10 -14.24
CA THR A 195 24.38 9.54 -13.93
C THR A 195 23.20 10.13 -13.16
N CYS A 196 22.09 9.40 -12.98
CA CYS A 196 20.88 9.99 -12.37
C CYS A 196 21.10 10.56 -10.96
N LEU A 197 22.07 10.05 -10.19
CA LEU A 197 22.32 10.53 -8.83
C LEU A 197 23.24 11.77 -8.76
N TYR A 198 23.81 12.24 -9.89
CA TYR A 198 24.70 13.41 -9.88
C TYR A 198 24.03 14.67 -9.32
N TYR A 199 22.75 14.87 -9.62
CA TYR A 199 21.97 16.03 -9.19
C TYR A 199 20.85 15.66 -8.21
N HIS A 200 20.67 14.37 -7.91
CA HIS A 200 19.55 13.90 -7.09
C HIS A 200 19.51 14.55 -5.70
N TYR A 201 20.66 14.66 -5.04
CA TYR A 201 20.75 15.26 -3.70
C TYR A 201 20.45 16.77 -3.68
N GLU A 202 20.63 17.45 -4.81
CA GLU A 202 20.28 18.86 -4.99
C GLU A 202 18.78 19.04 -5.27
N THR A 203 18.20 18.16 -6.08
CA THR A 203 16.82 18.31 -6.60
C THR A 203 15.75 17.51 -5.87
N GLN A 204 16.11 16.66 -4.89
CA GLN A 204 15.13 15.83 -4.19
C GLN A 204 14.09 16.67 -3.41
N PRO A 205 12.82 16.25 -3.35
CA PRO A 205 11.75 17.07 -2.75
C PRO A 205 11.90 17.36 -1.24
N ILE A 206 12.58 16.48 -0.50
CA ILE A 206 12.77 16.61 0.96
C ILE A 206 14.27 16.37 1.27
N PRO A 207 15.14 17.37 1.01
CA PRO A 207 16.57 17.19 1.25
C PRO A 207 16.86 17.14 2.76
N SER A 208 17.63 16.13 3.17
CA SER A 208 18.16 16.06 4.54
C SER A 208 19.40 16.97 4.69
N PRO A 209 19.82 17.30 5.93
CA PRO A 209 21.07 18.04 6.17
C PRO A 209 22.32 17.39 5.55
N ILE A 210 22.29 16.07 5.34
CA ILE A 210 23.41 15.30 4.76
C ILE A 210 23.46 15.42 3.23
N SER A 211 22.35 15.80 2.59
CA SER A 211 22.23 15.87 1.12
C SER A 211 23.30 16.75 0.50
N ARG A 212 23.63 17.89 1.13
CA ARG A 212 24.71 18.76 0.66
C ARG A 212 26.04 18.03 0.61
N TYR A 213 26.38 17.27 1.65
CA TYR A 213 27.65 16.53 1.71
C TYR A 213 27.68 15.42 0.65
N LEU A 214 26.57 14.72 0.47
CA LEU A 214 26.46 13.66 -0.53
C LEU A 214 26.52 14.23 -1.94
N HIS A 215 25.89 15.37 -2.23
CA HIS A 215 25.97 16.02 -3.55
C HIS A 215 27.40 16.32 -3.99
N PHE A 216 28.29 16.66 -3.06
CA PHE A 216 29.70 16.92 -3.35
C PHE A 216 30.58 15.67 -3.29
N ALA A 217 30.00 14.47 -3.16
CA ALA A 217 30.77 13.23 -3.26
C ALA A 217 31.29 13.03 -4.71
N PRO A 218 32.39 12.29 -4.90
CA PRO A 218 32.93 12.03 -6.23
C PRO A 218 31.93 11.31 -7.14
N HIS A 219 31.95 11.58 -8.44
CA HIS A 219 31.02 10.95 -9.40
C HIS A 219 31.03 9.41 -9.38
N TRP A 220 32.17 8.76 -9.13
CA TRP A 220 32.24 7.29 -9.03
C TRP A 220 31.37 6.75 -7.90
N PHE A 221 31.20 7.52 -6.81
CA PHE A 221 30.34 7.15 -5.70
C PHE A 221 28.87 7.16 -6.14
N HIS A 222 28.44 8.22 -6.83
CA HIS A 222 27.08 8.33 -7.38
C HIS A 222 26.78 7.29 -8.47
N GLN A 223 27.78 6.89 -9.26
CA GLN A 223 27.63 5.80 -10.23
C GLN A 223 27.38 4.46 -9.53
N ILE A 224 28.13 4.17 -8.45
CA ILE A 224 27.90 2.97 -7.63
C ILE A 224 26.52 3.01 -6.97
N GLU A 225 26.12 4.16 -6.42
CA GLU A 225 24.78 4.32 -5.83
C GLU A 225 23.69 4.09 -6.87
N THR A 226 23.87 4.60 -8.10
CA THR A 226 22.90 4.42 -9.18
C THR A 226 22.84 2.95 -9.59
N ALA A 227 24.00 2.28 -9.68
CA ALA A 227 24.09 0.86 -10.00
C ALA A 227 23.47 -0.04 -8.93
N TRP A 228 23.67 0.30 -7.65
CA TRP A 228 23.07 -0.42 -6.51
C TRP A 228 21.54 -0.24 -6.44
N ASN A 229 21.04 0.85 -7.01
CA ASN A 229 19.62 1.18 -7.03
C ASN A 229 18.81 0.43 -8.10
N HIS A 230 19.46 -0.40 -8.93
CA HIS A 230 18.84 -1.25 -9.96
C HIS A 230 18.31 -2.58 -9.41
#